data_AF-A0ABD0RB48-F1
#
_entry.id   AF-A0ABD0RB48-F1
#
_cell.length_a   1.000
_cell.length_b   1.000
_cell.length_c   1.000
_cell.angle_alpha   90.00
_cell.angle_beta   90.00
_cell.angle_gamma   90.00
#
_symmetry.space_group_name_H-M   'P 1'
#
loop_
_entity.id
_entity.type
_entity.pdbx_description
1 polymer ?
#
loop_
_entity_poly.entity_id
_entity_poly.type
_entity_poly.pdbx_seq_one_letter_code
_entity_poly.pdbx_strand_id
1 'polypeptide(L)'
;LSGGEGRCSGRLEVYHNAVWGSVCDDQWDISDAQVVCRQLGCGAALRADGNSVFGAGEGVVWLNRIECRGNEIHLWDCPLSLNNHTDCSHKEHAGLTCA
;
A
#
# COMPACT_ATOMS: atom_id res chain seq x y z
N LEU A 1 5.92 5.00 4.49
CA LEU A 1 6.30 4.88 3.07
C LEU A 1 7.82 4.79 3.01
N SER A 2 8.33 3.93 2.14
CA SER A 2 9.76 3.62 2.04
C SER A 2 10.22 3.67 0.59
N GLY A 3 11.46 4.12 0.33
CA GLY A 3 12.06 4.13 -1.01
C GLY A 3 11.66 5.28 -1.95
N GLY A 4 10.82 6.22 -1.51
CA GLY A 4 10.52 7.45 -2.26
C GLY A 4 11.46 8.62 -1.92
N GLU A 5 11.38 9.70 -2.70
CA GLU A 5 12.18 10.92 -2.51
C GLU A 5 11.70 11.80 -1.32
N GLY A 6 10.61 11.44 -0.65
CA GLY A 6 10.08 12.20 0.47
C GLY A 6 9.13 11.41 1.37
N ARG A 7 8.56 12.09 2.38
CA ARG A 7 7.65 11.48 3.36
C ARG A 7 6.30 11.02 2.80
N CYS A 8 5.92 11.55 1.64
CA CYS A 8 4.61 11.36 1.00
C CYS A 8 4.70 10.60 -0.32
N SER A 9 5.82 9.91 -0.58
CA SER A 9 5.97 9.00 -1.70
C SER A 9 6.76 7.76 -1.29
N GLY A 10 6.45 6.62 -1.91
CA GLY A 10 7.19 5.38 -1.68
C GLY A 10 6.32 4.14 -1.69
N ARG A 11 6.97 3.00 -1.47
CA ARG A 11 6.33 1.72 -1.19
C ARG A 11 5.52 1.82 0.10
N LEU A 12 4.33 1.22 0.07
CA LEU A 12 3.47 1.07 1.22
C LEU A 12 3.93 -0.11 2.08
N GLU A 13 4.19 0.18 3.35
CA GLU A 13 4.52 -0.80 4.36
C GLU A 13 3.52 -0.63 5.51
N VAL A 14 3.04 -1.74 6.05
CA VAL A 14 2.11 -1.78 7.18
C VAL A 14 2.73 -2.54 8.34
N TYR A 15 2.41 -2.10 9.55
CA TYR A 15 2.88 -2.74 10.77
C TYR A 15 1.79 -3.61 11.36
N HIS A 16 2.05 -4.91 11.47
CA HIS A 16 1.11 -5.88 12.01
C HIS A 16 1.88 -7.01 12.71
N ASN A 17 1.35 -7.54 13.83
CA ASN A 17 2.01 -8.59 14.63
C ASN A 17 3.50 -8.32 14.92
N ALA A 18 3.80 -7.09 15.32
CA ALA A 18 5.14 -6.61 15.67
C ALA A 18 6.18 -6.57 14.52
N VAL A 19 5.75 -6.75 13.27
CA VAL A 19 6.64 -6.81 12.09
C VAL A 19 6.12 -5.90 10.97
N TRP A 20 7.03 -5.18 10.32
CA TRP A 20 6.72 -4.45 9.10
C TRP A 20 6.62 -5.41 7.92
N GLY A 21 5.62 -5.20 7.08
CA GLY A 21 5.45 -5.98 5.87
C GLY A 21 4.89 -5.14 4.72
N SER A 22 5.09 -5.65 3.51
CA SER A 22 4.65 -5.01 2.28
C SER A 22 3.16 -5.23 2.03
N VAL A 23 2.62 -4.47 1.09
CA VAL A 23 1.27 -4.64 0.54
C VAL A 23 1.41 -5.08 -0.92
N CYS A 24 0.65 -6.09 -1.32
CA CYS A 24 0.57 -6.54 -2.71
C CYS A 24 -0.16 -5.49 -3.56
N ASP A 25 0.21 -5.34 -4.82
CA ASP A 25 -0.46 -4.40 -5.73
C ASP A 25 -1.65 -5.00 -6.49
N ASP A 26 -2.06 -6.25 -6.22
CA ASP A 26 -3.29 -6.78 -6.82
C ASP A 26 -4.46 -5.86 -6.48
N GLN A 27 -5.12 -5.33 -7.51
CA GLN A 27 -6.26 -4.40 -7.41
C GLN A 27 -5.94 -3.05 -6.74
N TRP A 28 -4.66 -2.77 -6.46
CA TRP A 28 -4.22 -1.51 -5.90
C TRP A 28 -4.53 -0.34 -6.83
N ASP A 29 -5.35 0.58 -6.35
CA ASP A 29 -5.83 1.71 -7.15
C ASP A 29 -5.69 3.07 -6.45
N ILE A 30 -6.14 4.12 -7.14
CA ILE A 30 -6.07 5.49 -6.62
C ILE A 30 -6.99 5.73 -5.43
N SER A 31 -8.07 4.96 -5.30
CA SER A 31 -9.00 5.01 -4.18
C SER A 31 -8.32 4.49 -2.92
N ASP A 32 -7.56 3.41 -3.03
CA ASP A 32 -6.74 2.87 -1.93
C ASP A 32 -5.65 3.85 -1.52
N ALA A 33 -4.91 4.36 -2.51
CA ALA A 33 -3.86 5.36 -2.27
C ALA A 33 -4.45 6.62 -1.62
N GLN A 34 -5.67 7.02 -1.97
CA GLN A 34 -6.35 8.18 -1.39
C GLN A 34 -6.63 7.99 0.11
N VAL A 35 -7.03 6.79 0.53
CA VAL A 35 -7.20 6.46 1.95
C VAL A 35 -5.86 6.58 2.68
N VAL A 36 -4.78 6.01 2.12
CA VAL A 36 -3.44 6.07 2.72
C VAL A 36 -2.90 7.49 2.80
N CYS A 37 -2.99 8.28 1.72
CA CYS A 37 -2.52 9.67 1.71
C CYS A 37 -3.24 10.53 2.74
N ARG A 38 -4.55 10.33 2.89
CA ARG A 38 -5.33 11.00 3.95
C ARG A 38 -4.91 10.53 5.33
N GLN A 39 -4.76 9.22 5.53
CA GLN A 39 -4.35 8.63 6.82
C GLN A 39 -2.96 9.13 7.26
N LEU A 40 -2.04 9.34 6.32
CA LEU A 40 -0.68 9.86 6.59
C LEU A 40 -0.62 11.40 6.71
N GLY A 41 -1.72 12.11 6.48
CA GLY A 41 -1.75 13.58 6.48
C GLY A 41 -0.98 14.21 5.33
N CYS A 42 -0.85 13.51 4.20
CA CYS A 42 -0.14 13.95 3.00
C CYS A 42 -1.08 14.56 1.93
N GLY A 43 -2.35 14.81 2.26
CA GLY A 43 -3.31 15.38 1.31
C GLY A 43 -3.89 14.35 0.35
N ALA A 44 -4.05 14.73 -0.92
CA ALA A 44 -4.65 13.88 -1.95
C ALA A 44 -3.62 12.91 -2.55
N ALA A 45 -4.10 11.74 -2.99
CA ALA A 45 -3.28 10.82 -3.78
C ALA A 45 -3.13 11.34 -5.20
N LEU A 46 -1.88 11.38 -5.67
CA LEU A 46 -1.53 11.73 -7.04
C LEU A 46 -1.34 10.47 -7.89
N ARG A 47 -0.78 9.40 -7.30
CA ARG A 47 -0.49 8.15 -7.98
C ARG A 47 -0.67 6.96 -7.04
N ALA A 48 -1.21 5.87 -7.60
CA ALA A 48 -1.12 4.53 -7.08
C ALA A 48 -0.17 3.77 -8.01
N ASP A 49 1.03 3.45 -7.52
CA ASP A 49 2.08 2.82 -8.31
C ASP A 49 2.18 1.34 -7.93
N GLY A 50 2.09 0.43 -8.89
CA GLY A 50 2.32 -1.01 -8.67
C GLY A 50 3.75 -1.43 -9.01
N ASN A 51 3.97 -2.72 -9.22
CA ASN A 51 5.19 -3.32 -9.78
C ASN A 51 6.49 -2.97 -9.04
N SER A 52 6.42 -2.65 -7.75
CA SER A 52 7.60 -2.27 -6.95
C SER A 52 8.41 -1.11 -7.55
N VAL A 53 7.74 -0.07 -8.06
CA VAL A 53 8.41 1.16 -8.56
C VAL A 53 9.40 1.73 -7.54
N PHE A 54 9.11 1.60 -6.25
CA PHE A 54 9.97 2.06 -5.14
C PHE A 54 10.86 0.95 -4.56
N GLY A 55 11.10 -0.11 -5.35
CA GLY A 55 11.84 -1.30 -4.96
C GLY A 55 10.96 -2.34 -4.26
N ALA A 56 11.42 -3.59 -4.28
CA ALA A 56 10.77 -4.67 -3.55
C ALA A 56 10.88 -4.43 -2.04
N GLY A 57 9.80 -4.66 -1.31
CA GLY A 57 9.87 -4.73 0.15
C GLY A 57 10.51 -6.03 0.60
N GLU A 58 11.18 -5.98 1.74
CA GLU A 58 11.81 -7.13 2.37
C GLU A 58 10.85 -7.70 3.43
N GLY A 59 10.70 -9.02 3.47
CA GLY A 59 9.93 -9.71 4.51
C GLY A 59 8.54 -10.16 4.09
N VAL A 60 7.59 -10.11 5.02
CA VAL A 60 6.23 -10.65 4.86
C VAL A 60 5.35 -9.67 4.07
N VAL A 61 4.47 -10.19 3.22
CA VAL A 61 3.37 -9.40 2.63
C VAL A 61 2.19 -9.52 3.58
N TRP A 62 1.66 -8.42 4.11
CA TRP A 62 0.56 -8.47 5.09
C TRP A 62 -0.82 -8.37 4.46
N LEU A 63 -0.96 -7.57 3.40
CA LEU A 63 -2.24 -7.24 2.78
C LEU A 63 -2.20 -7.54 1.29
N ASN A 64 -3.33 -8.00 0.76
CA ASN A 64 -3.57 -8.17 -0.66
C ASN A 64 -5.01 -7.76 -1.01
N ARG A 65 -5.29 -7.42 -2.28
CA ARG A 65 -6.62 -7.13 -2.84
C ARG A 65 -7.38 -6.13 -1.99
N ILE A 66 -6.79 -4.95 -1.86
CA ILE A 66 -7.41 -3.83 -1.15
C ILE A 66 -8.39 -3.21 -2.14
N GLU A 67 -9.63 -3.00 -1.70
CA GLU A 67 -10.70 -2.45 -2.52
C GLU A 67 -11.42 -1.32 -1.76
N CYS A 68 -10.68 -0.26 -1.43
CA CYS A 68 -11.23 0.92 -0.77
C CYS A 68 -12.22 1.66 -1.68
N ARG A 69 -13.24 2.28 -1.08
CA ARG A 69 -14.12 3.25 -1.73
C ARG A 69 -13.49 4.64 -1.83
N GLY A 70 -12.44 4.91 -1.06
CA GLY A 70 -11.70 6.18 -1.03
C GLY A 70 -12.10 7.11 0.12
N ASN A 71 -13.14 6.77 0.89
CA ASN A 71 -13.67 7.57 2.00
C ASN A 71 -13.47 6.92 3.39
N GLU A 72 -12.83 5.75 3.43
CA GLU A 72 -12.43 5.06 4.66
C GLU A 72 -11.42 5.87 5.47
N ILE A 73 -11.45 5.75 6.80
CA ILE A 73 -10.55 6.53 7.68
C ILE A 73 -9.16 5.89 7.68
N HIS A 74 -9.09 4.56 7.73
CA HIS A 74 -7.86 3.79 7.69
C HIS A 74 -7.89 2.74 6.60
N LEU A 75 -6.71 2.35 6.11
CA LEU A 75 -6.56 1.26 5.15
C LEU A 75 -7.19 -0.06 5.65
N TRP A 76 -7.13 -0.31 6.96
CA TRP A 76 -7.70 -1.50 7.60
C TRP A 76 -9.24 -1.53 7.61
N ASP A 77 -9.89 -0.39 7.33
CA ASP A 77 -11.35 -0.30 7.23
C ASP A 77 -11.84 -0.69 5.83
N CYS A 78 -10.94 -0.83 4.85
CA CYS A 78 -11.27 -1.24 3.51
C CYS A 78 -11.49 -2.76 3.42
N PRO A 79 -12.35 -3.22 2.50
CA PRO A 79 -12.34 -4.63 2.08
C PRO A 79 -10.92 -5.01 1.64
N LEU A 80 -10.36 -6.05 2.28
CA LEU A 80 -9.00 -6.53 2.01
C LEU A 80 -8.89 -8.03 2.28
N SER A 81 -7.86 -8.65 1.70
CA SER A 81 -7.53 -10.06 1.92
C SER A 81 -6.26 -10.19 2.76
N LEU A 82 -6.37 -10.87 3.91
CA LEU A 82 -5.25 -11.13 4.82
C LEU A 82 -4.49 -12.42 4.50
N ASN A 83 -5.09 -13.34 3.73
CA ASN A 83 -4.58 -14.69 3.49
C ASN A 83 -4.72 -15.07 2.02
N ASN A 84 -3.66 -14.89 1.22
CA ASN A 84 -3.37 -15.68 0.01
C ASN A 84 -1.98 -15.31 -0.58
N HIS A 85 -0.92 -15.40 0.22
CA HIS A 85 0.43 -14.90 -0.13
C HIS A 85 1.11 -15.62 -1.30
N THR A 86 0.51 -16.69 -1.83
CA THR A 86 1.12 -17.52 -2.89
C THR A 86 1.15 -16.83 -4.25
N ASP A 87 0.21 -15.93 -4.55
CA ASP A 87 0.15 -15.27 -5.87
C ASP A 87 1.02 -14.01 -5.96
N CYS A 88 1.28 -13.32 -4.85
CA CYS A 88 2.14 -12.13 -4.83
C CYS A 88 3.65 -12.49 -4.76
N SER A 89 4.00 -13.70 -5.21
CA SER A 89 5.37 -14.23 -5.25
C SER A 89 6.24 -13.53 -6.31
N HIS A 90 5.60 -12.95 -7.32
CA HIS A 90 6.21 -12.00 -8.23
C HIS A 90 6.22 -10.64 -7.52
N LYS A 91 7.25 -10.36 -6.73
CA LYS A 91 7.75 -9.09 -6.13
C LYS A 91 7.06 -7.74 -6.49
N GLU A 92 5.76 -7.65 -6.64
CA GLU A 92 5.00 -6.49 -7.08
C GLU A 92 4.32 -5.93 -5.83
N HIS A 93 4.85 -4.80 -5.36
CA HIS A 93 4.40 -4.18 -4.13
C HIS A 93 3.77 -2.84 -4.43
N ALA A 94 2.69 -2.56 -3.71
CA ALA A 94 1.98 -1.31 -3.77
C ALA A 94 2.87 -0.15 -3.31
N GLY A 95 2.86 0.90 -4.10
CA GLY A 95 3.46 2.20 -3.82
C GLY A 95 2.46 3.30 -4.10
N LEU A 96 2.74 4.48 -3.58
CA LEU A 96 1.93 5.66 -3.83
C LEU A 96 2.74 6.93 -3.77
N THR A 97 2.19 7.96 -4.40
CA THR A 97 2.66 9.35 -4.31
C THR A 97 1.47 10.24 -3.95
N CYS A 98 1.60 11.01 -2.88
CA CYS A 98 0.64 12.04 -2.46
C CYS A 98 1.13 13.44 -2.85
N ALA A 99 0.29 14.44 -2.56
CA ALA A 99 0.57 15.87 -2.80
C ALA A 99 1.66 16.47 -1.89
#